data_AF-A0A497KRM0-F1
#
_entry.id   AF-A0A497KRM0-F1
#
_cell.length_a   1.000
_cell.length_b   1.000
_cell.length_c   1.000
_cell.angle_alpha   90.00
_cell.angle_beta   90.00
_cell.angle_gamma   90.00
#
_symmetry.space_group_name_H-M   'P 1'
#
loop_
_entity.id
_entity.type
_entity.pdbx_description
1 polymer ?
#
loop_
_entity_poly.entity_id
_entity_poly.type
_entity_poly.pdbx_seq_one_letter_code
_entity_poly.pdbx_strand_id
1 'polypeptide(L)'
;MVGIEMKIRAAVVTRIAMLSALVVVFDYSMKFSGLKIIFPWLPFLKFDFTGIPIMLSLLTTSLPAGAITSTVTFLAISVRSGDVVGASMKALAEFSTVSGFYLGNKVYRKKRKLAKALSYILGCGMRILIMFVFTIPVFTMYYSIP
;
A
#
# COMPACT_ATOMS: atom_id res chain seq x y z
N MET A 1 -9.96 23.76 -25.10
CA MET A 1 -9.53 22.39 -24.73
C MET A 1 -8.50 22.38 -23.58
N VAL A 2 -7.46 23.23 -23.61
CA VAL A 2 -6.40 23.29 -22.57
C VAL A 2 -6.94 23.49 -21.14
N GLY A 3 -7.95 24.34 -20.94
CA GLY A 3 -8.53 24.59 -19.60
C GLY A 3 -9.28 23.39 -18.98
N ILE A 4 -9.85 22.50 -19.80
CA ILE A 4 -10.53 21.28 -19.32
C ILE A 4 -9.49 20.25 -18.91
N GLU A 5 -8.42 20.11 -19.68
CA GLU A 5 -7.32 19.19 -19.39
C GLU A 5 -6.58 19.57 -18.11
N MET A 6 -6.35 20.87 -17.86
CA MET A 6 -5.81 21.35 -16.58
C MET A 6 -6.73 21.05 -15.40
N LYS A 7 -8.04 21.25 -15.51
CA LYS A 7 -9.00 20.93 -14.43
C LYS A 7 -8.98 19.44 -14.08
N ILE A 8 -8.88 18.56 -15.08
CA ILE A 8 -8.80 17.11 -14.87
C ILE A 8 -7.49 16.75 -14.14
N ARG A 9 -6.35 17.33 -14.52
CA ARG A 9 -5.06 17.11 -13.84
C ARG A 9 -5.08 17.61 -12.40
N ALA A 10 -5.64 18.80 -12.16
CA ALA A 10 -5.78 19.35 -10.81
C ALA A 10 -6.63 18.44 -9.91
N ALA A 11 -7.78 17.97 -10.40
CA ALA A 11 -8.64 17.06 -9.65
C ALA A 11 -7.94 15.73 -9.29
N VAL A 12 -7.10 15.20 -10.18
CA VAL A 12 -6.29 14.00 -9.93
C VAL A 12 -5.29 14.24 -8.80
N VAL A 13 -4.55 15.35 -8.84
CA VAL A 13 -3.57 15.71 -7.81
C VAL A 13 -4.26 15.90 -6.45
N THR A 14 -5.39 16.60 -6.42
CA THR A 14 -6.17 16.81 -5.19
C THR A 14 -6.62 15.48 -4.57
N ARG A 15 -7.09 14.53 -5.38
CA ARG A 15 -7.48 13.20 -4.87
C ARG A 15 -6.30 12.43 -4.29
N ILE A 16 -5.15 12.45 -4.97
CA ILE A 16 -3.92 11.82 -4.46
C ILE A 16 -3.52 12.45 -3.13
N ALA A 17 -3.54 13.78 -3.04
CA ALA A 17 -3.19 14.51 -1.82
C ALA A 17 -4.15 14.17 -0.66
N MET A 18 -5.47 14.19 -0.91
CA MET A 18 -6.47 13.83 0.08
C MET A 18 -6.31 12.40 0.59
N LEU A 19 -6.12 11.43 -0.32
CA LEU A 19 -5.93 10.02 0.06
C LEU A 19 -4.60 9.80 0.78
N SER A 20 -3.54 10.50 0.38
CA SER A 20 -2.24 10.46 1.07
C SER A 20 -2.37 11.00 2.50
N ALA A 21 -3.03 12.16 2.67
CA ALA A 21 -3.28 12.73 3.98
C ALA A 21 -4.13 11.78 4.85
N LEU A 22 -5.13 11.12 4.26
CA LEU A 22 -5.94 10.13 4.97
C LEU A 22 -5.11 8.94 5.46
N VAL A 23 -4.12 8.47 4.69
CA VAL A 23 -3.19 7.42 5.14
C VAL A 23 -2.43 7.87 6.39
N VAL A 24 -1.89 9.09 6.38
CA VAL A 24 -1.13 9.64 7.50
C VAL A 24 -2.01 9.74 8.74
N VAL A 25 -3.21 10.31 8.61
CA VAL A 25 -4.17 10.44 9.72
C VAL A 25 -4.52 9.07 10.29
N PHE A 26 -4.76 8.07 9.43
CA PHE A 26 -5.05 6.70 9.88
C PHE A 26 -3.87 6.05 10.60
N ASP A 27 -2.65 6.16 10.08
CA ASP A 27 -1.48 5.57 10.74
C ASP A 27 -1.23 6.20 12.12
N TYR A 28 -1.36 7.52 12.23
CA TYR A 28 -1.23 8.25 13.50
C TYR A 28 -2.36 7.88 14.46
N SER A 29 -3.62 7.93 14.00
CA SER A 29 -4.79 7.61 14.83
C SER A 29 -4.72 6.19 15.41
N MET A 30 -4.39 5.19 14.60
CA MET A 30 -4.25 3.81 15.07
C MET A 30 -3.09 3.63 16.06
N LYS A 31 -1.99 4.38 15.88
CA LYS A 31 -0.86 4.36 16.81
C LYS A 31 -1.24 4.94 18.17
N PHE A 32 -1.88 6.10 18.20
CA PHE A 32 -2.25 6.79 19.44
C PHE A 32 -3.44 6.15 20.17
N SER A 33 -4.38 5.58 19.42
CA SER A 33 -5.51 4.86 19.99
C SER A 33 -5.15 3.45 20.49
N GLY A 34 -3.92 2.99 20.28
CA GLY A 34 -3.53 1.61 20.62
C GLY A 34 -4.24 0.53 19.80
N LEU A 35 -4.96 0.90 18.73
CA LEU A 35 -5.76 0.01 17.89
C LEU A 35 -4.93 -0.82 16.90
N LYS A 36 -3.60 -0.73 16.94
CA LYS A 36 -2.73 -1.59 16.13
C LYS A 36 -2.86 -3.03 16.63
N ILE A 37 -3.53 -3.86 15.84
CA ILE A 37 -3.73 -5.27 16.18
C ILE A 37 -2.38 -5.98 16.01
N ILE A 38 -1.84 -6.46 17.13
CA ILE A 38 -0.57 -7.19 17.19
C ILE A 38 -0.83 -8.63 16.74
N PHE A 39 0.06 -9.18 15.91
CA PHE A 39 -0.06 -10.57 15.52
C PHE A 39 0.34 -11.51 16.68
N PRO A 40 -0.48 -12.51 17.05
CA PRO A 40 -0.23 -13.35 18.24
C PRO A 40 1.13 -14.06 18.21
N TRP A 41 1.52 -14.56 17.04
CA TRP A 41 2.70 -15.39 16.81
C TRP A 41 3.95 -14.54 16.48
N LEU A 42 3.74 -13.28 16.08
CA LEU A 42 4.79 -12.43 15.53
C LEU A 42 4.58 -10.97 15.98
N PRO A 43 4.92 -10.63 17.23
CA PRO A 43 4.49 -9.36 17.87
C PRO A 43 5.04 -8.09 17.22
N PHE A 44 6.11 -8.21 16.44
CA PHE A 44 6.66 -7.12 15.64
C PHE A 44 5.79 -6.78 14.41
N LEU A 45 4.94 -7.71 13.97
CA LEU A 45 4.00 -7.51 12.88
C LEU A 45 2.69 -6.90 13.42
N LYS A 46 2.34 -5.73 12.89
CA LYS A 46 1.15 -4.96 13.31
C LYS A 46 0.23 -4.76 12.12
N PHE A 47 -1.05 -5.06 12.30
CA PHE A 47 -2.06 -4.77 11.30
C PHE A 47 -2.58 -3.35 11.47
N ASP A 48 -2.58 -2.62 10.36
CA ASP A 48 -3.11 -1.27 10.24
C ASP A 48 -4.00 -1.17 8.99
N PHE A 49 -4.97 -0.27 9.00
CA PHE A 49 -5.88 0.00 7.89
C PHE A 49 -5.33 0.94 6.80
N THR A 50 -4.03 1.25 6.82
CA THR A 50 -3.37 2.15 5.84
C THR A 50 -3.45 1.63 4.40
N GLY A 51 -3.59 0.32 4.21
CA GLY A 51 -3.77 -0.28 2.88
C GLY A 51 -5.09 0.10 2.20
N ILE A 52 -6.13 0.48 2.96
CA ILE A 52 -7.45 0.81 2.40
C ILE A 52 -7.39 2.10 1.56
N PRO A 53 -6.92 3.26 2.08
CA PRO A 53 -6.77 4.46 1.26
C PRO A 53 -5.84 4.29 0.05
N ILE A 54 -4.80 3.46 0.16
CA ILE A 54 -3.86 3.19 -0.95
C ILE A 54 -4.56 2.43 -2.08
N MET A 55 -5.33 1.39 -1.73
CA MET A 55 -6.12 0.65 -2.71
C MET A 55 -7.21 1.52 -3.34
N LEU A 56 -7.84 2.40 -2.54
CA LEU A 56 -8.77 3.40 -3.05
C LEU A 56 -8.10 4.36 -4.03
N SER A 57 -6.85 4.77 -3.78
CA SER A 57 -6.08 5.62 -4.70
C SER A 57 -5.86 4.96 -6.06
N LEU A 58 -5.53 3.66 -6.05
CA LEU A 58 -5.44 2.86 -7.27
C LEU A 58 -6.78 2.77 -8.02
N LEU A 59 -7.86 2.45 -7.29
CA LEU A 59 -9.18 2.19 -7.88
C LEU A 59 -9.86 3.45 -8.42
N THR A 60 -9.64 4.60 -7.78
CA THR A 60 -10.30 5.87 -8.13
C THR A 60 -9.50 6.71 -9.12
N THR A 61 -8.18 6.52 -9.18
CA THR A 61 -7.29 7.38 -9.96
C THR A 61 -6.47 6.57 -10.95
N SER A 62 -5.40 5.90 -10.52
CA SER A 62 -4.52 5.09 -11.38
C SER A 62 -3.36 4.44 -10.60
N LEU A 63 -2.54 3.63 -11.27
CA LEU A 63 -1.33 3.04 -10.69
C LEU A 63 -0.34 4.07 -10.08
N PRO A 64 0.05 5.17 -10.74
CA PRO A 64 0.97 6.15 -10.16
C PRO A 64 0.39 6.80 -8.89
N ALA A 65 -0.93 6.95 -8.81
CA ALA A 65 -1.59 7.45 -7.61
C ALA A 65 -1.41 6.51 -6.41
N GLY A 66 -1.56 5.19 -6.63
CA GLY A 66 -1.29 4.18 -5.59
C GLY A 66 0.20 4.08 -5.21
N ALA A 67 1.10 4.30 -6.18
CA ALA A 67 2.53 4.35 -5.93
C ALA A 67 2.90 5.54 -5.03
N ILE A 68 2.45 6.75 -5.39
CA ILE A 68 2.72 7.97 -4.63
C ILE A 68 2.17 7.85 -3.20
N THR A 69 0.93 7.34 -3.03
CA THR A 69 0.38 7.17 -1.68
C THR A 69 1.18 6.18 -0.85
N SER A 70 1.66 5.08 -1.43
CA SER A 70 2.54 4.13 -0.71
C SER A 70 3.90 4.72 -0.31
N THR A 71 4.48 5.60 -1.14
CA THR A 71 5.70 6.35 -0.79
C THR A 71 5.46 7.32 0.35
N VAL A 72 4.31 8.01 0.36
CA VAL A 72 3.92 8.87 1.49
C VAL A 72 3.73 8.06 2.76
N THR A 73 3.13 6.86 2.68
CA THR A 73 3.01 5.93 3.81
C THR A 73 4.37 5.58 4.38
N PHE A 74 5.34 5.24 3.52
CA PHE A 74 6.71 4.94 3.93
C PHE A 74 7.30 6.10 4.73
N LEU A 75 7.28 7.30 4.17
CA LEU A 75 7.85 8.50 4.81
C LEU A 75 7.15 8.80 6.14
N ALA A 76 5.82 8.74 6.19
CA ALA A 76 5.06 9.01 7.40
C ALA A 76 5.38 8.02 8.52
N ILE A 77 5.49 6.73 8.20
CA ILE A 77 5.81 5.70 9.19
C ILE A 77 7.27 5.79 9.63
N SER A 78 8.21 6.02 8.70
CA SER A 78 9.63 6.19 9.03
C SER A 78 9.86 7.36 9.97
N VAL A 79 9.27 8.52 9.67
CA VAL A 79 9.39 9.72 10.53
C VAL A 79 8.75 9.49 11.90
N ARG A 80 7.61 8.78 11.96
CA ARG A 80 6.89 8.56 13.22
C ARG A 80 7.53 7.48 14.11
N SER A 81 7.93 6.35 13.54
CA SER A 81 8.38 5.18 14.31
C SER A 81 9.91 5.12 14.47
N GLY A 82 10.69 5.81 13.64
CA GLY A 82 12.15 5.66 13.57
C GLY A 82 12.63 4.32 12.97
N ASP A 83 11.75 3.31 12.91
CA ASP A 83 12.00 2.03 12.26
C ASP A 83 11.81 2.12 10.75
N VAL A 84 12.91 2.42 10.06
CA VAL A 84 12.96 2.53 8.60
C VAL A 84 12.70 1.17 7.95
N VAL A 85 13.22 0.08 8.53
CA VAL A 85 13.13 -1.28 7.95
C VAL A 85 11.67 -1.74 7.95
N GLY A 86 11.00 -1.67 9.10
CA GLY A 86 9.58 -2.00 9.21
C GLY A 86 8.68 -1.13 8.33
N ALA A 87 8.99 0.17 8.23
CA ALA A 87 8.29 1.08 7.31
C ALA A 87 8.46 0.64 5.84
N SER A 88 9.68 0.31 5.42
CA SER A 88 9.96 -0.14 4.04
C SER A 88 9.29 -1.47 3.73
N MET A 89 9.31 -2.45 4.63
CA MET A 89 8.59 -3.71 4.43
C MET A 89 7.09 -3.48 4.23
N LYS A 90 6.49 -2.59 5.02
CA LYS A 90 5.06 -2.29 4.91
C LYS A 90 4.73 -1.60 3.60
N ALA A 91 5.51 -0.57 3.23
CA ALA A 91 5.32 0.12 1.96
C ALA A 91 5.48 -0.83 0.76
N LEU A 92 6.46 -1.74 0.81
CA LEU A 92 6.67 -2.76 -0.21
C LEU A 92 5.50 -3.76 -0.27
N ALA A 93 4.91 -4.12 0.87
CA ALA A 93 3.73 -5.00 0.96
C ALA A 93 2.50 -4.35 0.31
N GLU A 94 2.28 -3.06 0.56
CA GLU A 94 1.16 -2.33 -0.01
C GLU A 94 1.37 -2.08 -1.51
N PHE A 95 2.58 -1.67 -1.92
CA PHE A 95 2.94 -1.42 -3.32
C PHE A 95 2.90 -2.68 -4.19
N SER A 96 3.38 -3.82 -3.69
CA SER A 96 3.29 -5.12 -4.39
C SER A 96 1.84 -5.55 -4.60
N THR A 97 0.97 -5.32 -3.61
CA THR A 97 -0.46 -5.63 -3.71
C THR A 97 -1.13 -4.77 -4.79
N VAL A 98 -0.85 -3.45 -4.78
CA VAL A 98 -1.37 -2.46 -5.74
C VAL A 98 -0.92 -2.78 -7.16
N SER A 99 0.37 -3.07 -7.34
CA SER A 99 0.94 -3.38 -8.66
C SER A 99 0.41 -4.71 -9.21
N GLY A 100 0.34 -5.76 -8.38
CA GLY A 100 -0.27 -7.05 -8.75
C GLY A 100 -1.75 -6.92 -9.12
N PHE A 101 -2.52 -6.13 -8.36
CA PHE A 101 -3.93 -5.88 -8.66
C PHE A 101 -4.12 -5.11 -9.98
N TYR A 102 -3.30 -4.09 -10.21
CA TYR A 102 -3.34 -3.34 -11.47
C TYR A 102 -3.01 -4.23 -12.67
N LEU A 103 -1.99 -5.08 -12.55
CA LEU A 103 -1.58 -5.98 -13.62
C LEU A 103 -2.70 -6.98 -13.95
N GLY A 104 -3.33 -7.58 -12.94
CA GLY A 104 -4.48 -8.45 -13.13
C GLY A 104 -5.65 -7.77 -13.84
N ASN A 105 -5.93 -6.52 -13.49
CA ASN A 105 -7.04 -5.78 -14.10
C ASN A 105 -6.73 -5.36 -15.55
N LYS A 106 -5.45 -5.05 -15.84
CA LYS A 106 -4.97 -4.71 -17.19
C LYS A 106 -5.05 -5.90 -18.15
N VAL A 107 -4.64 -7.09 -17.70
CA VAL A 107 -4.60 -8.31 -18.51
C VAL A 107 -6.01 -8.83 -18.84
N TYR A 108 -6.95 -8.78 -17.89
CA TYR A 108 -8.27 -9.43 -18.04
C TYR A 108 -9.43 -8.47 -18.37
N ARG A 109 -9.13 -7.31 -18.95
CA ARG A 109 -10.09 -6.20 -19.23
C ARG A 109 -11.40 -6.62 -19.93
N LYS A 110 -11.40 -7.72 -20.70
CA LYS A 110 -12.57 -8.22 -21.45
C LYS A 110 -13.65 -8.94 -20.61
N LYS A 111 -13.32 -9.54 -19.45
CA LYS A 111 -14.31 -10.27 -18.62
C LYS A 111 -14.44 -9.65 -17.23
N ARG A 112 -15.32 -8.63 -17.06
CA ARG A 112 -15.40 -7.77 -15.86
C ARG A 112 -15.49 -8.51 -14.50
N LYS A 113 -16.24 -9.62 -14.40
CA LYS A 113 -16.38 -10.37 -13.13
C LYS A 113 -15.14 -11.21 -12.81
N LEU A 114 -14.64 -11.98 -13.80
CA LEU A 114 -13.42 -12.80 -13.64
C LEU A 114 -12.17 -11.93 -13.48
N ALA A 115 -12.13 -10.77 -14.14
CA ALA A 115 -11.03 -9.82 -14.03
C ALA A 115 -10.82 -9.35 -12.60
N LYS A 116 -11.90 -9.02 -11.86
CA LYS A 116 -11.78 -8.56 -10.47
C LYS A 116 -11.25 -9.67 -9.56
N ALA A 117 -11.83 -10.88 -9.63
CA ALA A 117 -11.39 -12.01 -8.82
C ALA A 117 -9.91 -12.36 -9.10
N LEU A 118 -9.52 -12.44 -10.38
CA LEU A 118 -8.13 -12.70 -10.77
C LEU A 118 -7.18 -11.57 -10.35
N SER A 119 -7.63 -10.32 -10.36
CA SER A 119 -6.82 -9.18 -9.88
C SER A 119 -6.53 -9.27 -8.38
N TYR A 120 -7.51 -9.70 -7.57
CA TYR A 120 -7.28 -9.95 -6.16
C TYR A 120 -6.32 -11.12 -5.94
N ILE A 121 -6.49 -12.22 -6.67
CA ILE A 121 -5.59 -13.37 -6.59
C ILE A 121 -4.16 -12.97 -6.97
N LEU A 122 -3.98 -12.23 -8.05
CA LEU A 122 -2.67 -11.74 -8.48
C LEU A 122 -2.07 -10.73 -7.50
N GLY A 123 -2.88 -9.82 -6.94
CA GLY A 123 -2.43 -8.89 -5.90
C GLY A 123 -1.94 -9.62 -4.65
N CYS A 124 -2.71 -10.60 -4.16
CA CYS A 124 -2.32 -11.45 -3.03
C CYS A 124 -1.09 -12.29 -3.34
N GLY A 125 -1.03 -12.92 -4.52
CA GLY A 125 0.11 -13.72 -4.95
C GLY A 125 1.39 -12.91 -5.05
N MET A 126 1.32 -11.71 -5.63
CA MET A 126 2.47 -10.80 -5.74
C MET A 126 2.94 -10.34 -4.37
N ARG A 127 2.01 -10.04 -3.45
CA ARG A 127 2.35 -9.71 -2.06
C ARG A 127 3.07 -10.85 -1.38
N ILE A 128 2.56 -12.08 -1.49
CA ILE A 128 3.18 -13.27 -0.85
C ILE A 128 4.59 -13.49 -1.40
N LEU A 129 4.77 -13.48 -2.73
CA LEU A 129 6.06 -13.70 -3.36
C LEU A 129 7.10 -12.64 -2.95
N ILE A 130 6.74 -11.36 -3.05
CA ILE A 130 7.66 -10.27 -2.69
C ILE A 130 7.97 -10.31 -1.19
N MET A 131 6.95 -10.43 -0.34
CA MET A 131 7.17 -10.49 1.11
C MET A 131 8.01 -11.70 1.50
N PHE A 132 7.83 -12.86 0.87
CA PHE A 132 8.64 -14.04 1.14
C PHE A 132 10.13 -13.78 0.86
N VAL A 133 10.45 -13.25 -0.33
CA VAL A 133 11.84 -12.96 -0.72
C VAL A 133 12.49 -11.92 0.20
N PHE A 134 11.76 -10.86 0.57
CA PHE A 134 12.30 -9.80 1.43
C PHE A 134 12.32 -10.15 2.91
N THR A 135 11.50 -11.09 3.37
CA THR A 135 11.47 -11.52 4.78
C THR A 135 12.72 -12.31 5.14
N ILE A 136 13.27 -13.10 4.22
CA ILE A 136 14.52 -13.88 4.44
C ILE A 136 15.67 -12.98 4.94
N PRO A 137 16.13 -11.95 4.20
CA PRO A 137 17.22 -11.11 4.66
C PRO A 137 16.85 -10.27 5.89
N VAL A 138 15.59 -9.86 6.04
CA VAL A 138 15.16 -9.08 7.21
C VAL A 138 15.17 -9.92 8.48
N PHE A 139 14.73 -11.17 8.43
CA PHE A 139 14.78 -12.06 9.60
C PHE A 139 16.22 -12.34 10.02
N THR A 140 17.09 -12.67 9.06
CA THR A 140 18.49 -13.00 9.34
C THR A 140 19.30 -11.78 9.82
N MET A 141 19.16 -10.63 9.16
CA MET A 141 20.01 -9.46 9.44
C MET A 141 19.43 -8.52 10.51
N TYR A 142 18.12 -8.32 10.54
CA TYR A 142 17.49 -7.33 11.41
C TYR A 142 16.94 -7.92 12.71
N TYR A 143 16.38 -9.13 12.66
CA TYR A 143 15.86 -9.81 13.85
C TYR A 143 16.81 -10.87 14.43
N SER A 144 17.87 -11.24 13.70
CA SER A 144 18.83 -12.30 14.09
C SER A 144 18.17 -13.63 14.46
N ILE A 145 17.00 -13.91 13.86
CA ILE A 145 16.30 -15.18 13.98
C ILE A 145 16.67 -16.02 12.74
N PRO A 146 17.16 -17.26 12.91
CA PRO A 146 17.56 -18.10 11.79
C PRO A 146 16.38 -18.51 10.90
#